data_AF-A0A8S4G3Z5-F1
#
_entry.id   AF-A0A8S4G3Z5-F1
#
_cell.length_a   1.000
_cell.length_b   1.000
_cell.length_c   1.000
_cell.angle_alpha   90.00
_cell.angle_beta   90.00
_cell.angle_gamma   90.00
#
_symmetry.space_group_name_H-M   'P 1'
#
loop_
_entity.id
_entity.type
_entity.pdbx_description
1 polymer ?
#
loop_
_entity_poly.entity_id
_entity_poly.type
_entity_poly.pdbx_seq_one_letter_code
_entity_poly.pdbx_strand_id
1 'polypeptide(L)'
;MEEWQHLRSSIVCFVTKAIHLELTSDLTTEAFLAAFKRFSSRRGLPSEVFCDNGGCFRGAKNQLVELYKLNSSADHQGLVQAYTAKEGIKFHFTPSYAPVFAGLAEAAVKSMKYHLKRIVLLLH
;
A
#
# COMPACT_ATOMS: atom_id res chain seq x y z
N MET A 1 -0.29 24.24 10.20
CA MET A 1 0.34 22.99 9.70
C MET A 1 -0.53 21.75 9.98
N GLU A 2 -1.86 21.89 10.08
CA GLU A 2 -2.77 20.79 10.48
C GLU A 2 -3.59 20.18 9.35
N GLU A 3 -3.71 20.82 8.19
CA GLU A 3 -4.64 20.37 7.12
C GLU A 3 -4.19 19.12 6.33
N TRP A 4 -2.98 18.61 6.53
CA TRP A 4 -2.45 17.45 5.78
C TRP A 4 -2.46 16.14 6.57
N GLN A 5 -3.05 16.14 7.76
CA GLN A 5 -3.09 14.97 8.64
C GLN A 5 -3.92 13.81 8.07
N HIS A 6 -4.77 14.02 7.06
CA HIS A 6 -5.69 12.99 6.55
C HIS A 6 -5.13 12.17 5.37
N LEU A 7 -4.05 12.64 4.72
CA LEU A 7 -3.39 11.87 3.66
C LEU A 7 -2.29 10.99 4.28
N ARG A 8 -2.69 9.80 4.74
CA ARG A 8 -1.82 8.89 5.50
C ARG A 8 -1.35 7.65 4.72
N SER A 9 -1.86 7.41 3.52
CA SER A 9 -1.43 6.28 2.68
C SER A 9 -0.98 6.73 1.28
N SER A 10 0.29 6.47 0.96
CA SER A 10 0.86 6.67 -0.37
C SER A 10 1.52 5.37 -0.84
N ILE A 11 1.15 4.90 -2.03
CA ILE A 11 1.71 3.70 -2.64
C ILE A 11 2.51 4.14 -3.86
N VAL A 12 3.78 3.74 -3.92
CA VAL A 12 4.68 4.11 -5.03
C VAL A 12 5.02 2.87 -5.84
N CYS A 13 4.81 2.94 -7.15
CA CYS A 13 5.26 1.90 -8.07
C CYS A 13 6.77 2.04 -8.31
N PHE A 14 7.55 1.01 -7.99
CA PHE A 14 9.01 1.03 -8.19
C PHE A 14 9.41 1.02 -9.67
N VAL A 15 8.57 0.43 -10.53
CA VAL A 15 8.81 0.31 -11.98
C VAL A 15 8.55 1.63 -12.69
N THR A 16 7.35 2.20 -12.52
CA THR A 16 6.91 3.39 -13.27
C THR A 16 7.13 4.70 -12.53
N LYS A 17 7.48 4.64 -11.24
CA LYS A 17 7.53 5.79 -10.31
C LYS A 17 6.17 6.50 -10.13
N ALA A 18 5.08 5.88 -10.58
CA ALA A 18 3.74 6.41 -10.35
C ALA A 18 3.40 6.40 -8.85
N ILE A 19 2.78 7.48 -8.38
CA ILE A 19 2.32 7.64 -7.01
C ILE A 19 0.80 7.49 -6.98
N HIS A 20 0.32 6.60 -6.13
CA HIS A 20 -1.09 6.39 -5.87
C HIS A 20 -1.44 6.87 -4.46
N LEU A 21 -2.34 7.84 -4.38
CA LEU A 21 -2.72 8.50 -3.15
C LEU A 21 -4.06 7.97 -2.67
N GLU A 22 -4.12 7.56 -1.41
CA GLU A 22 -5.32 7.09 -0.75
C GLU A 22 -5.53 7.87 0.54
N LEU A 23 -6.72 8.46 0.67
CA LEU A 23 -7.13 9.09 1.92
C LEU A 23 -7.49 7.99 2.93
N THR A 24 -6.91 8.06 4.12
CA THR A 24 -7.25 7.15 5.22
C THR A 24 -7.43 7.94 6.51
N SER A 25 -8.42 7.54 7.31
CA SER A 25 -8.77 8.19 8.58
C SER A 25 -7.64 8.09 9.61
N ASP A 26 -6.90 6.98 9.58
CA ASP A 26 -6.03 6.50 10.65
C ASP A 26 -4.91 5.60 10.10
N LEU A 27 -4.01 5.18 11.00
CA LEU A 27 -2.85 4.31 10.73
C LEU A 27 -3.10 2.86 11.17
N THR A 28 -4.36 2.41 11.13
CA THR A 28 -4.74 1.04 11.50
C THR A 28 -4.53 0.07 10.35
N THR A 29 -4.50 -1.22 10.69
CA THR A 29 -4.41 -2.31 9.70
C THR A 29 -5.59 -2.28 8.73
N GLU A 30 -6.78 -2.04 9.25
CA GLU A 30 -8.05 -2.02 8.53
C GLU A 30 -8.08 -0.88 7.51
N ALA A 31 -7.65 0.31 7.92
CA ALA A 31 -7.57 1.47 7.04
C ALA A 31 -6.57 1.25 5.91
N PHE A 32 -5.40 0.65 6.20
CA PHE A 32 -4.44 0.27 5.18
C PHE A 32 -5.01 -0.77 4.22
N LEU A 33 -5.65 -1.84 4.71
CA LEU A 33 -6.24 -2.87 3.87
C LEU A 33 -7.34 -2.31 2.95
N ALA A 34 -8.16 -1.39 3.46
CA ALA A 34 -9.16 -0.70 2.66
C ALA A 34 -8.52 0.12 1.52
N ALA A 35 -7.45 0.87 1.82
CA ALA A 35 -6.68 1.61 0.82
C ALA A 35 -6.01 0.67 -0.19
N PHE A 36 -5.39 -0.40 0.28
CA PHE A 36 -4.70 -1.39 -0.54
C PHE A 36 -5.66 -2.14 -1.47
N LYS A 37 -6.87 -2.43 -1.02
CA LYS A 37 -7.95 -2.98 -1.85
C LYS A 37 -8.34 -2.01 -2.98
N ARG A 38 -8.53 -0.73 -2.68
CA ARG A 38 -8.85 0.32 -3.68
C ARG A 38 -7.71 0.56 -4.67
N PHE A 39 -6.46 0.42 -4.23
CA PHE A 39 -5.30 0.44 -5.10
C PHE A 39 -5.31 -0.77 -6.03
N SER A 40 -5.43 -1.97 -5.47
CA SER A 40 -5.35 -3.23 -6.22
C SER A 40 -6.49 -3.39 -7.23
N SER A 41 -7.70 -2.89 -6.90
CA SER A 41 -8.82 -2.89 -7.84
C SER A 41 -8.61 -1.98 -9.05
N ARG A 42 -7.80 -0.90 -8.89
CA ARG A 42 -7.53 0.06 -9.96
C ARG A 42 -6.25 -0.23 -10.74
N ARG A 43 -5.24 -0.80 -10.09
CA ARG A 43 -3.88 -0.96 -10.64
C ARG A 43 -3.44 -2.42 -10.78
N GLY A 44 -4.26 -3.36 -10.32
CA GLY A 44 -3.88 -4.77 -10.20
C GLY A 44 -3.14 -5.05 -8.89
N LEU A 45 -3.06 -6.33 -8.53
CA LEU A 45 -2.32 -6.78 -7.35
C LEU A 45 -0.81 -6.71 -7.62
N PRO A 46 -0.02 -6.12 -6.71
CA PRO A 46 1.42 -6.16 -6.81
C PRO A 46 1.94 -7.55 -6.46
N SER A 47 3.04 -7.98 -7.09
CA SER A 47 3.75 -9.21 -6.70
C SER A 47 4.52 -9.03 -5.38
N GLU A 48 5.05 -7.84 -5.15
CA GLU A 48 5.90 -7.50 -4.01
C GLU A 48 5.49 -6.16 -3.38
N VAL A 49 5.49 -6.10 -2.05
CA VAL A 49 5.21 -4.89 -1.26
C VAL A 49 6.38 -4.62 -0.34
N PHE A 50 6.99 -3.44 -0.47
CA PHE A 50 8.04 -2.95 0.40
C PHE A 50 7.46 -1.93 1.36
N CYS A 51 7.64 -2.14 2.67
CA CYS A 51 7.08 -1.28 3.72
C CYS A 51 8.01 -1.21 4.94
N ASP A 52 7.79 -0.21 5.79
CA ASP A 52 8.48 -0.14 7.08
C ASP A 52 7.96 -1.19 8.07
N ASN A 53 8.61 -1.29 9.23
CA ASN A 53 8.24 -2.25 10.28
C ASN A 53 6.97 -1.87 11.07
N GLY A 54 6.15 -0.93 10.57
CA GLY A 54 4.91 -0.49 11.18
C GLY A 54 3.94 -1.64 11.47
N GLY A 55 3.29 -1.57 12.63
CA GLY A 55 2.36 -2.61 13.10
C GLY A 55 1.19 -2.85 12.15
N CYS A 56 0.70 -1.80 11.48
CA CYS A 56 -0.39 -1.88 10.49
C CYS A 56 -0.03 -2.77 9.29
N PHE A 57 1.20 -2.67 8.78
CA PHE A 57 1.66 -3.48 7.64
C PHE A 57 1.86 -4.94 8.02
N ARG A 58 2.33 -5.20 9.25
CA ARG A 58 2.43 -6.57 9.80
C ARG A 58 1.05 -7.19 9.97
N GLY A 59 0.10 -6.45 10.55
CA GLY A 59 -1.29 -6.88 10.67
C GLY A 59 -1.92 -7.18 9.31
N ALA A 60 -1.69 -6.31 8.33
CA ALA A 60 -2.23 -6.46 6.98
C ALA A 60 -1.66 -7.69 6.27
N LYS A 61 -0.34 -7.94 6.39
CA LYS A 61 0.27 -9.18 5.90
C LYS A 61 -0.40 -10.40 6.50
N ASN A 62 -0.60 -10.42 7.82
CA ASN A 62 -1.17 -11.59 8.50
C ASN A 62 -2.60 -11.87 8.02
N GLN A 63 -3.45 -10.84 7.95
CA GLN A 63 -4.83 -10.96 7.46
C GLN A 63 -4.86 -11.43 5.99
N LEU A 64 -4.01 -10.86 5.13
CA LEU A 64 -3.94 -11.29 3.73
C LEU A 64 -3.50 -12.76 3.60
N VAL A 65 -2.49 -13.19 4.35
CA VAL A 65 -2.04 -14.60 4.37
C VAL A 65 -3.15 -15.54 4.85
N GLU A 66 -3.91 -15.15 5.86
CA GLU A 66 -5.06 -15.92 6.35
C GLU A 66 -6.14 -16.06 5.27
N LEU A 67 -6.50 -14.95 4.59
CA LEU A 67 -7.44 -14.97 3.47
C LEU A 67 -6.97 -15.88 2.32
N TYR A 68 -5.67 -15.86 2.01
CA TYR A 68 -5.10 -16.78 1.00
C TYR A 68 -5.25 -18.25 1.43
N LYS A 69 -5.01 -18.57 2.70
CA LYS A 69 -5.16 -19.94 3.23
C LYS A 69 -6.61 -20.42 3.18
N LEU A 70 -7.55 -19.59 3.62
CA LEU A 70 -8.99 -19.88 3.58
C LEU A 70 -9.47 -20.12 2.14
N ASN A 71 -9.02 -19.30 1.19
CA ASN A 71 -9.35 -19.49 -0.22
C ASN A 71 -8.70 -20.76 -0.81
N SER A 72 -7.56 -21.22 -0.27
CA SER A 72 -6.86 -22.40 -0.77
C SER A 72 -7.41 -23.71 -0.18
N SER A 73 -8.15 -23.66 0.93
CA SER A 73 -8.82 -24.82 1.52
C SER A 73 -10.17 -25.12 0.83
N ALA A 74 -10.14 -26.12 -0.03
CA ALA A 74 -11.20 -27.11 -0.29
C ALA A 74 -12.39 -26.84 -1.25
N ASP A 75 -12.88 -25.62 -1.56
CA ASP A 75 -14.16 -25.53 -2.34
C ASP A 75 -14.21 -24.58 -3.56
N HIS A 76 -13.18 -23.77 -3.83
CA HIS A 76 -13.30 -22.65 -4.79
C HIS A 76 -12.41 -22.78 -6.04
N GLN A 77 -12.25 -23.99 -6.59
CA GLN A 77 -11.42 -24.30 -7.78
C GLN A 77 -11.95 -23.70 -9.11
N GLY A 78 -12.00 -22.38 -9.21
CA GLY A 78 -12.27 -21.66 -10.45
C GLY A 78 -11.03 -20.99 -11.05
N LEU A 79 -11.13 -20.60 -12.33
CA LEU A 79 -10.14 -19.81 -13.10
C LEU A 79 -9.58 -18.59 -12.34
N VAL A 80 -10.33 -18.05 -11.36
CA VAL A 80 -9.96 -16.94 -10.47
C VAL A 80 -8.81 -17.31 -9.51
N GLN A 81 -8.77 -18.56 -9.03
CA GLN A 81 -7.67 -19.05 -8.18
C GLN A 81 -6.38 -19.22 -8.98
N ALA A 82 -6.42 -19.65 -10.24
CA ALA A 82 -5.20 -19.81 -11.04
C ALA A 82 -4.43 -18.48 -11.26
N TYR A 83 -5.15 -17.36 -11.33
CA TYR A 83 -4.56 -16.02 -11.46
C TYR A 83 -4.09 -15.43 -10.12
N THR A 84 -4.68 -15.85 -9.00
CA THR A 84 -4.49 -15.22 -7.67
C THR A 84 -3.67 -16.08 -6.71
N ALA A 85 -3.67 -17.41 -6.88
CA ALA A 85 -3.03 -18.39 -5.99
C ALA A 85 -1.58 -18.71 -6.37
N LYS A 86 -1.10 -18.24 -7.54
CA LYS A 86 0.17 -18.77 -8.05
C LYS A 86 1.38 -18.29 -7.26
N GLU A 87 1.36 -17.08 -6.68
CA GLU A 87 2.19 -16.67 -5.53
C GLU A 87 1.49 -15.49 -4.83
N GLY A 88 1.24 -15.60 -3.51
CA GLY A 88 0.70 -14.49 -2.74
C GLY A 88 1.66 -13.28 -2.73
N ILE A 89 1.17 -12.12 -2.29
CA ILE A 89 1.97 -10.89 -2.21
C ILE A 89 3.17 -11.11 -1.28
N LYS A 90 4.39 -10.92 -1.79
CA LYS A 90 5.61 -10.97 -0.97
C LYS A 90 5.81 -9.65 -0.25
N PHE A 91 5.74 -9.68 1.07
CA PHE A 91 6.00 -8.52 1.91
C PHE A 91 7.46 -8.45 2.33
N HIS A 92 8.12 -7.37 1.98
CA HIS A 92 9.47 -7.02 2.39
C HIS A 92 9.40 -5.90 3.42
N PHE A 93 9.79 -6.21 4.65
CA PHE A 93 9.88 -5.23 5.71
C PHE A 93 11.30 -4.71 5.79
N THR A 94 11.48 -3.40 5.68
CA THR A 94 12.80 -2.81 5.76
C THR A 94 13.39 -3.05 7.15
N PRO A 95 14.60 -3.62 7.28
CA PRO A 95 15.31 -3.56 8.55
C PRO A 95 15.55 -2.09 8.91
N SER A 96 15.64 -1.80 10.21
CA SER A 96 16.08 -0.48 10.69
C SER A 96 17.35 -0.12 9.92
N TYR A 97 17.37 1.02 9.21
CA TYR A 97 18.48 1.49 8.37
C TYR A 97 18.64 0.88 6.95
N ALA A 98 17.55 0.60 6.21
CA ALA A 98 17.61 0.32 4.76
C ALA A 98 17.28 1.56 3.89
N PRO A 99 18.25 2.44 3.59
CA PRO A 99 18.02 3.77 3.00
C PRO A 99 17.49 3.76 1.56
N VAL A 100 17.70 2.67 0.80
CA VAL A 100 17.35 2.62 -0.63
C VAL A 100 15.85 2.73 -0.87
N PHE A 101 15.04 2.07 -0.03
CA PHE A 101 13.57 2.12 -0.12
C PHE A 101 12.99 3.39 0.50
N ALA A 102 13.62 3.85 1.59
CA ALA A 102 13.25 5.09 2.26
C ALA A 102 13.39 6.29 1.31
N GLY A 103 14.49 6.39 0.56
CA GLY A 103 14.74 7.53 -0.33
C GLY A 103 13.68 7.72 -1.42
N LEU A 104 13.21 6.64 -2.06
CA LEU A 104 12.17 6.75 -3.09
C LEU A 104 10.82 7.14 -2.50
N ALA A 105 10.44 6.51 -1.38
CA ALA A 105 9.20 6.82 -0.68
C ALA A 105 9.21 8.26 -0.13
N GLU A 106 10.32 8.70 0.46
CA GLU A 106 10.50 10.07 0.96
C GLU A 106 10.44 11.10 -0.16
N ALA A 107 11.12 10.84 -1.28
CA ALA A 107 11.07 11.71 -2.45
C ALA A 107 9.64 11.84 -3.00
N ALA A 108 8.91 10.72 -3.06
CA ALA A 108 7.50 10.71 -3.46
C ALA A 108 6.62 11.53 -2.51
N VAL A 109 6.75 11.33 -1.19
CA VAL A 109 6.00 12.08 -0.18
C VAL A 109 6.34 13.57 -0.24
N LYS A 110 7.62 13.93 -0.44
CA LYS A 110 8.06 15.32 -0.57
C LYS A 110 7.46 15.99 -1.82
N SER A 111 7.54 15.31 -2.97
CA SER A 111 6.96 15.79 -4.24
C SER A 111 5.44 15.98 -4.12
N MET A 112 4.75 14.98 -3.58
CA MET A 112 3.31 15.02 -3.32
C MET A 112 2.92 16.23 -2.45
N LYS A 113 3.55 16.39 -1.28
CA LYS A 113 3.26 17.51 -0.36
C LYS A 113 3.53 18.86 -1.03
N TYR A 114 4.57 18.96 -1.85
CA TYR A 114 4.89 20.18 -2.58
C TYR A 114 3.78 20.56 -3.57
N HIS A 115 3.33 19.61 -4.40
CA HIS A 115 2.31 19.88 -5.41
C HIS A 115 0.92 20.09 -4.79
N LEU A 116 0.53 19.28 -3.82
CA LEU A 116 -0.78 19.41 -3.17
C LEU A 116 -0.94 20.75 -2.45
N LYS A 117 0.09 21.22 -1.74
CA LYS A 117 0.07 22.55 -1.11
C LYS A 117 -0.18 23.65 -2.11
N ARG A 118 0.47 23.61 -3.28
CA ARG A 118 0.29 24.63 -4.30
C ARG A 118 -1.11 24.60 -4.89
N ILE A 119 -1.65 23.42 -5.20
CA ILE A 119 -2.98 23.30 -5.79
C ILE A 119 -4.06 23.76 -4.80
N VAL A 120 -4.01 23.32 -3.55
CA VAL A 120 -5.01 23.67 -2.54
C VAL A 120 -4.93 25.15 -2.13
N LEU A 121 -3.72 25.71 -2.05
CA LEU A 121 -3.55 27.14 -1.74
C LEU A 121 -3.88 28.06 -2.93
N LEU A 122 -3.95 27.55 -4.16
CA LEU A 122 -4.38 28.30 -5.35
C LEU A 122 -5.91 28.32 -5.52
N LEU A 123 -6.64 27.55 -4.70
CA LEU A 123 -8.10 27.47 -4.72
C LEU A 123 -8.78 28.35 -3.64
N HIS A 124 -8.01 29.17 -2.93
CA HIS A 124 -8.50 30.20 -1.99
C HIS A 124 -7.97 31.58 -2.37
#